data_AF-A0A3N1GM71-F1
#
_entry.id   AF-A0A3N1GM71-F1
#
_cell.length_a   1.000
_cell.length_b   1.000
_cell.length_c   1.000
_cell.angle_alpha   90.00
_cell.angle_beta   90.00
_cell.angle_gamma   90.00
#
_symmetry.space_group_name_H-M   'P 1'
#
loop_
_entity.id
_entity.type
_entity.pdbx_description
1 polymer ?
#
loop_
_entity_poly.entity_id
_entity_poly.type
_entity_poly.pdbx_seq_one_letter_code
_entity_poly.pdbx_strand_id
1 'polypeptide(L)'
;MGARDHDGTLVPRTVTSCAACFAWGLTFAQGVCIACYQFANPRDGNLVDTCRACERRQRLRKGYCRLCWCQARDDRRRWASVARSAVVLAPYLTGIRWQQLFLAISDRRQALPRAAPRRYGAKGRPAKQPPPPAGRPPSAWTEEPLLPSGPRDYRRVTVDLRAGPPPDNPWLAWALHLAHTTAEARGWQPVARSAMQRVLVKLLAEHREPDRIRVSDIAALTARRHYINLDYVIEILTTMDVVDDDRPANLEGWMTAKLADLPDAWRRDLHRWGRVLFDGSPRSRPRHESTVRVYLRVAADAAAFWLQRDHLREVTRDDVIAYLTTLQGRGRETATTALRGLFRWAKTHKLLFRNPTHGIRGVKVPDLIWPLLKPDDITASVTAATTIQARLCVVLAAVHAARPGQIRALHLDDVDLTARRITIAGNSRPLDDLTAQVLLDWLTHRQQRWPNTANPHLLVSHVSALGHTPVHATLDPEPARPARHPRTTAHRPPARRSRRHRRRSAAPGGRLRIQRRRRHPLGRQRTRTYRRTSGGSPPRAIAVSSARGRNEFPAVVGLRFAGD
;
A
#
# COMPACT_ATOMS: atom_id res chain seq x y z
N MET A 1 -34.95 -7.50 -18.95
CA MET A 1 -33.59 -7.22 -18.42
C MET A 1 -33.00 -6.03 -19.18
N GLY A 2 -33.17 -4.80 -18.67
CA GLY A 2 -32.52 -3.61 -19.25
C GLY A 2 -31.17 -3.32 -18.58
N ALA A 3 -30.28 -2.61 -19.25
CA ALA A 3 -29.14 -1.95 -18.59
C ALA A 3 -29.47 -0.47 -18.37
N ARG A 4 -28.90 0.15 -17.34
CA ARG A 4 -28.94 1.60 -17.18
C ARG A 4 -27.75 2.24 -17.88
N ASP A 5 -28.02 3.28 -18.66
CA ASP A 5 -27.01 4.12 -19.29
C ASP A 5 -26.31 5.03 -18.27
N HIS A 6 -25.26 5.75 -18.69
CA HIS A 6 -24.56 6.71 -17.84
C HIS A 6 -25.47 7.84 -17.34
N ASP A 7 -26.49 8.19 -18.13
CA ASP A 7 -27.50 9.21 -17.80
C ASP A 7 -28.72 8.63 -17.07
N GLY A 8 -28.66 7.35 -16.66
CA GLY A 8 -29.68 6.67 -15.87
C GLY A 8 -30.85 6.07 -16.66
N THR A 9 -30.92 6.28 -17.98
CA THR A 9 -31.96 5.74 -18.86
C THR A 9 -31.89 4.21 -18.97
N LEU A 10 -33.05 3.55 -18.99
CA LEU A 10 -33.15 2.09 -18.99
C LEU A 10 -33.28 1.58 -20.43
N VAL A 11 -32.22 1.00 -20.98
CA VAL A 11 -32.15 0.53 -22.37
C VAL A 11 -32.36 -0.99 -22.44
N PRO A 12 -33.26 -1.51 -23.30
CA PRO A 12 -33.47 -2.93 -23.45
C PRO A 12 -32.24 -3.61 -24.07
N ARG A 13 -31.81 -4.73 -23.50
CA ARG A 13 -30.73 -5.55 -24.07
C ARG A 13 -31.28 -6.40 -25.21
N THR A 14 -30.78 -6.17 -26.42
CA THR A 14 -31.16 -6.91 -27.63
C THR A 14 -29.96 -7.67 -28.19
N VAL A 15 -30.19 -8.82 -28.82
CA VAL A 15 -29.14 -9.54 -29.54
C VAL A 15 -29.05 -8.96 -30.95
N THR A 16 -28.02 -8.17 -31.21
CA THR A 16 -27.79 -7.52 -32.51
C THR A 16 -26.32 -7.17 -32.68
N SER A 17 -25.96 -6.60 -33.83
CA SER A 17 -24.61 -6.10 -34.11
C SER A 17 -24.34 -4.83 -33.33
N CYS A 18 -23.20 -4.77 -32.63
CA CYS A 18 -22.77 -3.58 -31.90
C CYS A 18 -22.50 -2.41 -32.86
N ALA A 19 -23.12 -1.25 -32.62
CA ALA A 19 -22.97 -0.06 -33.50
C ALA A 19 -21.51 0.43 -33.66
N ALA A 20 -20.67 0.28 -32.62
CA ALA A 20 -19.28 0.73 -32.66
C ALA A 20 -18.32 -0.30 -33.30
N CYS A 21 -18.32 -1.54 -32.80
CA CYS A 21 -17.33 -2.56 -33.21
C CYS A 21 -17.87 -3.65 -34.13
N PHE A 22 -19.15 -3.61 -34.52
CA PHE A 22 -19.84 -4.63 -35.31
C PHE A 22 -19.81 -6.05 -34.74
N ALA A 23 -19.39 -6.20 -33.48
CA ALA A 23 -19.45 -7.50 -32.82
C ALA A 23 -20.91 -7.90 -32.61
N TRP A 24 -21.26 -9.12 -33.03
CA TRP A 24 -22.60 -9.66 -32.86
C TRP A 24 -22.78 -10.22 -31.45
N GLY A 25 -23.87 -9.88 -30.77
CA GLY A 25 -24.21 -10.43 -29.47
C GLY A 25 -25.14 -9.54 -28.65
N LEU A 26 -25.22 -9.80 -27.34
CA LEU A 26 -26.07 -9.02 -26.46
C LEU A 26 -25.55 -7.58 -26.31
N THR A 27 -26.35 -6.60 -26.72
CA THR A 27 -26.08 -5.18 -26.49
C THR A 27 -26.26 -4.84 -25.01
N PHE A 28 -25.48 -3.87 -24.53
CA PHE A 28 -25.49 -3.44 -23.14
C PHE A 28 -26.32 -2.16 -22.99
N ALA A 29 -25.83 -1.03 -23.51
CA ALA A 29 -26.51 0.27 -23.53
C ALA A 29 -26.27 0.93 -24.90
N GLN A 30 -27.16 1.81 -25.36
CA GLN A 30 -27.04 2.55 -26.64
C GLN A 30 -26.73 1.69 -27.88
N GLY A 31 -27.21 0.44 -27.93
CA GLY A 31 -26.91 -0.47 -29.05
C GLY A 31 -25.43 -0.89 -29.16
N VAL A 32 -24.62 -0.67 -28.13
CA VAL A 32 -23.21 -1.10 -28.09
C VAL A 32 -22.97 -2.24 -27.10
N CYS A 33 -21.96 -3.07 -27.37
CA CYS A 33 -21.56 -4.13 -26.43
C CYS A 33 -20.91 -3.54 -25.17
N ILE A 34 -20.93 -4.28 -24.06
CA ILE A 34 -20.35 -3.86 -22.76
C ILE A 34 -18.89 -3.40 -22.87
N ALA A 35 -18.11 -4.03 -23.75
CA ALA A 35 -16.71 -3.69 -23.93
C ALA A 35 -16.52 -2.38 -24.71
N CYS A 36 -17.39 -2.06 -25.67
CA CYS A 36 -17.41 -0.74 -26.32
C CYS A 36 -17.93 0.34 -25.37
N TYR A 37 -18.92 0.03 -24.55
CA TYR A 37 -19.41 0.93 -23.50
C TYR A 37 -18.29 1.30 -22.52
N GLN A 38 -17.54 0.31 -22.00
CA GLN A 38 -16.38 0.56 -21.15
C GLN A 38 -15.26 1.32 -21.88
N PHE A 39 -15.01 1.01 -23.15
CA PHE A 39 -14.03 1.72 -23.97
C PHE A 39 -14.41 3.20 -24.19
N ALA A 40 -15.71 3.52 -24.11
CA ALA A 40 -16.25 4.86 -24.22
C ALA A 40 -16.26 5.64 -22.90
N ASN A 41 -15.78 5.05 -21.80
CA ASN A 41 -15.80 5.69 -20.49
C ASN A 41 -15.01 7.01 -20.53
N PRO A 42 -15.62 8.15 -20.12
CA PRO A 42 -14.94 9.45 -20.11
C PRO A 42 -13.61 9.47 -19.35
N ARG A 43 -13.46 8.62 -18.32
CA ARG A 43 -12.22 8.50 -17.53
C ARG A 43 -11.01 8.01 -18.33
N ASP A 44 -11.23 7.31 -19.44
CA ASP A 44 -10.15 6.78 -20.28
C ASP A 44 -9.67 7.79 -21.33
N GLY A 45 -10.32 8.95 -21.48
CA GLY A 45 -9.90 10.02 -22.39
C GLY A 45 -9.96 9.67 -23.88
N ASN A 46 -10.73 8.64 -24.27
CA ASN A 46 -10.85 8.22 -25.66
C ASN A 46 -11.82 9.14 -26.43
N LEU A 47 -11.27 10.13 -27.14
CA LEU A 47 -12.00 11.08 -27.97
C LEU A 47 -12.52 10.41 -29.25
N VAL A 48 -13.60 10.98 -29.81
CA VAL A 48 -14.17 10.56 -31.10
C VAL A 48 -13.36 11.23 -32.22
N ASP A 49 -12.70 10.41 -33.03
CA ASP A 49 -11.85 10.87 -34.12
C ASP A 49 -11.76 9.77 -35.21
N THR A 50 -11.10 10.04 -36.32
CA THR A 50 -10.94 9.14 -37.46
C THR A 50 -9.87 8.09 -37.18
N CYS A 51 -10.25 6.81 -37.20
CA CYS A 51 -9.33 5.71 -36.95
C CYS A 51 -8.23 5.62 -38.04
N ARG A 52 -6.95 5.57 -37.65
CA ARG A 52 -5.82 5.48 -38.59
C ARG A 52 -5.73 4.18 -39.40
N ALA A 53 -6.55 3.17 -39.08
CA ALA A 53 -6.53 1.87 -39.76
C ALA A 53 -7.80 1.56 -40.56
N CYS A 54 -8.98 1.97 -40.07
CA CYS A 54 -10.25 1.70 -40.76
C CYS A 54 -10.99 2.96 -41.18
N GLU A 55 -10.42 4.14 -40.90
CA GLU A 55 -10.94 5.47 -41.29
C GLU A 55 -12.35 5.80 -40.77
N ARG A 56 -12.91 4.94 -39.91
CA ARG A 56 -14.19 5.19 -39.28
C ARG A 56 -14.04 6.20 -38.15
N ARG A 57 -14.96 7.18 -38.11
CA ARG A 57 -15.12 8.11 -37.01
C ARG A 57 -15.70 7.38 -35.80
N GLN A 58 -14.86 7.12 -34.79
CA GLN A 58 -15.19 6.33 -33.61
C GLN A 58 -14.35 6.82 -32.42
N ARG A 59 -14.65 6.34 -31.21
CA ARG A 59 -13.74 6.57 -30.07
C ARG A 59 -12.41 5.87 -30.32
N LEU A 60 -11.31 6.59 -30.14
CA LEU A 60 -9.97 6.08 -30.40
C LEU A 60 -9.15 5.96 -29.12
N ARG A 61 -8.37 4.88 -29.05
CA ARG A 61 -7.29 4.74 -28.07
C ARG A 61 -5.98 4.72 -28.82
N LYS A 62 -5.13 5.73 -28.59
CA LYS A 62 -3.85 5.92 -29.30
C LYS A 62 -4.02 5.95 -30.83
N GLY A 63 -5.07 6.60 -31.33
CA GLY A 63 -5.34 6.75 -32.77
C GLY A 63 -6.04 5.57 -33.46
N TYR A 64 -6.41 4.51 -32.73
CA TYR A 64 -7.09 3.33 -33.30
C TYR A 64 -8.38 2.99 -32.56
N CYS A 65 -9.41 2.57 -33.30
CA CYS A 65 -10.69 2.16 -32.74
C CYS A 65 -10.62 0.77 -32.11
N ARG A 66 -11.59 0.43 -31.25
CA ARG A 66 -11.63 -0.88 -30.56
C ARG A 66 -11.63 -2.07 -31.54
N LEU A 67 -12.32 -1.96 -32.67
CA LEU A 67 -12.37 -3.01 -33.69
C LEU A 67 -10.96 -3.33 -34.23
N CYS A 68 -10.19 -2.30 -34.58
CA CYS A 68 -8.80 -2.45 -35.02
C CYS A 68 -7.90 -3.04 -33.93
N TRP A 69 -8.12 -2.67 -32.66
CA TRP A 69 -7.43 -3.30 -31.52
C TRP A 69 -7.78 -4.78 -31.34
N CYS A 70 -9.00 -5.20 -31.67
CA CYS A 70 -9.41 -6.61 -31.67
C CYS A 70 -8.74 -7.37 -32.82
N GLN A 71 -8.77 -6.81 -34.03
CA GLN A 71 -8.10 -7.41 -35.19
C GLN A 71 -6.59 -7.58 -34.96
N ALA A 72 -5.91 -6.53 -34.51
CA ALA A 72 -4.48 -6.59 -34.20
C ALA A 72 -4.13 -7.67 -33.16
N ARG A 73 -5.05 -8.00 -32.24
CA ARG A 73 -4.85 -9.09 -31.27
C ARG A 73 -4.98 -10.45 -31.90
N ASP A 74 -5.90 -10.62 -32.84
CA ASP A 74 -6.09 -11.88 -33.56
C ASP A 74 -4.98 -12.09 -34.58
N ASP A 75 -4.55 -11.05 -35.30
CA ASP A 75 -3.38 -11.10 -36.17
C ASP A 75 -2.13 -11.45 -35.36
N ARG A 76 -1.93 -10.84 -34.19
CA ARG A 76 -0.85 -11.23 -33.29
C ARG A 76 -0.93 -12.71 -32.88
N ARG A 77 -2.13 -13.23 -32.60
CA ARG A 77 -2.29 -14.65 -32.21
C ARG A 77 -1.94 -15.60 -33.35
N ARG A 78 -2.20 -15.21 -34.59
CA ARG A 78 -2.02 -16.06 -35.78
C ARG A 78 -0.63 -15.91 -36.41
N TRP A 79 -0.03 -14.73 -36.37
CA TRP A 79 1.15 -14.36 -37.18
C TRP A 79 2.39 -13.97 -36.33
N ALA A 80 2.32 -13.98 -35.01
CA ALA A 80 3.49 -13.65 -34.18
C ALA A 80 4.56 -14.74 -34.25
N SER A 81 5.61 -14.48 -35.02
CA SER A 81 6.78 -15.35 -35.16
C SER A 81 7.90 -15.08 -34.15
N VAL A 82 7.96 -13.87 -33.56
CA VAL A 82 9.05 -13.43 -32.67
C VAL A 82 8.51 -13.08 -31.28
N ALA A 83 9.28 -13.35 -30.22
CA ALA A 83 8.88 -13.06 -28.85
C ALA A 83 8.45 -11.59 -28.61
N ARG A 84 9.04 -10.62 -29.34
CA ARG A 84 8.65 -9.20 -29.30
C ARG A 84 7.29 -8.95 -29.96
N SER A 85 7.03 -9.59 -31.11
CA SER A 85 5.77 -9.47 -31.84
C SER A 85 4.63 -10.23 -31.14
N ALA A 86 4.92 -11.18 -30.25
CA ALA A 86 3.90 -11.80 -29.38
C ALA A 86 3.41 -10.90 -28.22
N VAL A 87 4.13 -9.82 -27.93
CA VAL A 87 3.86 -8.93 -26.76
C VAL A 87 3.33 -7.57 -27.17
N VAL A 88 3.82 -6.99 -28.28
CA VAL A 88 3.48 -5.63 -28.71
C VAL A 88 2.44 -5.67 -29.84
N LEU A 89 1.36 -4.90 -29.70
CA LEU A 89 0.25 -4.83 -30.67
C LEU A 89 0.42 -3.73 -31.73
N ALA A 90 1.30 -2.75 -31.50
CA ALA A 90 1.48 -1.60 -32.40
C ALA A 90 1.82 -1.97 -33.86
N PRO A 91 2.73 -2.93 -34.14
CA PRO A 91 3.05 -3.32 -35.52
C PRO A 91 1.85 -3.89 -36.29
N TYR A 92 0.92 -4.54 -35.58
CA TYR A 92 -0.27 -5.13 -36.20
C TYR A 92 -1.37 -4.10 -36.45
N LEU A 93 -1.34 -2.94 -35.78
CA LEU A 93 -2.33 -1.88 -35.97
C LEU A 93 -2.14 -1.13 -37.30
N THR A 94 -0.89 -0.97 -37.75
CA THR A 94 -0.56 -0.35 -39.05
C THR A 94 -0.77 -1.31 -40.24
N GLY A 95 -0.72 -2.62 -39.97
CA GLY A 95 -0.87 -3.68 -40.97
C GLY A 95 -2.31 -4.14 -41.19
N ILE A 96 -3.31 -3.53 -40.55
CA ILE A 96 -4.71 -3.95 -40.70
C ILE A 96 -5.16 -3.65 -42.13
N ARG A 97 -5.65 -4.68 -42.82
CA ARG A 97 -6.24 -4.59 -44.17
C ARG A 97 -7.69 -5.02 -44.22
N TRP A 98 -8.11 -5.82 -43.26
CA TRP A 98 -9.45 -6.38 -43.13
C TRP A 98 -9.81 -6.49 -41.65
N GLN A 99 -11.09 -6.57 -41.32
CA GLN A 99 -11.53 -6.82 -39.94
C GLN A 99 -12.42 -8.06 -39.88
N GLN A 100 -12.06 -9.00 -39.03
CA GLN A 100 -12.85 -10.20 -38.77
C GLN A 100 -14.07 -9.86 -37.92
N LEU A 101 -15.24 -10.35 -38.32
CA LEU A 101 -16.42 -10.36 -37.45
C LEU A 101 -16.17 -11.24 -36.23
N PHE A 102 -16.42 -10.73 -35.03
CA PHE A 102 -16.23 -11.44 -33.77
C PHE A 102 -17.46 -11.30 -32.86
N LEU A 103 -17.67 -12.28 -31.97
CA LEU A 103 -18.80 -12.21 -31.03
C LEU A 103 -18.48 -11.24 -29.88
N ALA A 104 -19.48 -10.51 -29.40
CA ALA A 104 -19.33 -9.51 -28.32
C ALA A 104 -18.74 -10.09 -27.02
N ILE A 105 -18.82 -11.41 -26.83
CA ILE A 105 -18.37 -12.17 -25.66
C ILE A 105 -16.94 -12.71 -25.83
N SER A 106 -16.38 -12.69 -27.05
CA SER A 106 -15.07 -13.26 -27.39
C SER A 106 -13.88 -12.46 -26.84
N ASP A 107 -14.08 -11.18 -26.51
CA ASP A 107 -13.08 -10.34 -25.82
C ASP A 107 -13.16 -10.48 -24.28
N ARG A 108 -13.91 -11.47 -23.76
CA ARG A 108 -13.72 -11.85 -22.36
C ARG A 108 -12.25 -12.24 -22.20
N ARG A 109 -11.54 -11.40 -21.45
CA ARG A 109 -10.16 -11.58 -20.99
C ARG A 109 -10.05 -12.78 -20.05
N GLN A 110 -10.50 -13.96 -20.47
CA GLN A 110 -10.02 -15.18 -19.87
C GLN A 110 -8.58 -15.32 -20.35
N ALA A 111 -7.66 -14.79 -19.54
CA ALA A 111 -6.33 -15.36 -19.53
C ALA A 111 -6.56 -16.86 -19.36
N LEU A 112 -6.18 -17.65 -20.38
CA LEU A 112 -6.14 -19.10 -20.26
C LEU A 112 -5.53 -19.41 -18.88
N PRO A 113 -6.20 -20.25 -18.05
CA PRO A 113 -5.61 -20.67 -16.79
C PRO A 113 -4.20 -21.13 -17.11
N ARG A 114 -3.19 -20.48 -16.54
CA ARG A 114 -1.79 -20.85 -16.78
C ARG A 114 -1.64 -22.28 -16.30
N ALA A 115 -1.66 -23.23 -17.24
CA ALA A 115 -1.64 -24.66 -16.95
C ALA A 115 -0.29 -25.09 -16.36
N ALA A 116 0.77 -24.30 -16.57
CA ALA A 116 2.08 -24.57 -16.02
C ALA A 116 2.31 -23.83 -14.68
N PRO A 117 2.81 -24.51 -13.64
CA PRO A 117 3.34 -23.84 -12.45
C PRO A 117 4.46 -22.89 -12.87
N ARG A 118 4.51 -21.70 -12.25
CA ARG A 118 5.62 -20.75 -12.44
C ARG A 118 6.90 -21.39 -11.88
N ARG A 119 7.63 -22.10 -12.71
CA ARG A 119 9.07 -22.28 -12.49
C ARG A 119 9.73 -20.94 -12.83
N TYR A 120 10.42 -20.35 -11.85
CA TYR A 120 11.28 -19.20 -12.09
C TYR A 120 12.23 -19.57 -13.25
N GLY A 121 12.17 -18.84 -14.36
CA GLY A 121 12.91 -19.12 -15.60
C GLY A 121 12.09 -19.44 -16.86
N ALA A 122 10.79 -19.76 -16.75
CA ALA A 122 10.01 -20.27 -17.89
C ALA A 122 9.48 -19.19 -18.88
N LYS A 123 10.39 -18.43 -19.51
CA LYS A 123 10.14 -17.72 -20.78
C LYS A 123 11.20 -18.06 -21.84
N GLY A 124 11.92 -19.19 -21.69
CA GLY A 124 13.06 -19.53 -22.55
C GLY A 124 14.18 -18.49 -22.54
N ARG A 125 14.14 -17.54 -21.59
CA ARG A 125 15.18 -16.54 -21.42
C ARG A 125 16.21 -17.15 -20.47
N PRO A 126 17.49 -17.23 -20.84
CA PRO A 126 18.52 -17.72 -19.93
C PRO A 126 18.46 -16.95 -18.62
N ALA A 127 18.75 -17.63 -17.51
CA ALA A 127 18.95 -16.98 -16.23
C ALA A 127 19.98 -15.87 -16.45
N LYS A 128 19.67 -14.65 -16.01
CA LYS A 128 20.62 -13.55 -16.12
C LYS A 128 21.83 -13.95 -15.29
N GLN A 129 23.00 -14.03 -15.92
CA GLN A 129 24.24 -14.37 -15.23
C GLN A 129 24.47 -13.38 -14.07
N PRO A 130 25.05 -13.84 -12.96
CA PRO A 130 25.41 -12.97 -11.86
C PRO A 130 26.34 -11.85 -12.37
N PRO A 131 26.23 -10.62 -11.85
CA PRO A 131 27.20 -9.58 -12.16
C PRO A 131 28.60 -10.05 -11.75
N PRO A 132 29.65 -9.69 -12.50
CA PRO A 132 31.02 -10.02 -12.13
C PRO A 132 31.35 -9.45 -10.74
N PRO A 133 32.28 -10.09 -9.99
CA PRO A 133 32.78 -9.53 -8.75
C PRO A 133 33.43 -8.17 -9.04
N ALA A 134 33.00 -7.16 -8.29
CA ALA A 134 33.49 -5.79 -8.40
C ALA A 134 33.62 -5.19 -7.01
N GLY A 135 34.69 -4.44 -6.77
CA GLY A 135 34.98 -3.73 -5.52
C GLY A 135 35.04 -2.21 -5.74
N ARG A 136 35.44 -1.47 -4.69
CA ARG A 136 35.64 -0.02 -4.77
C ARG A 136 36.60 0.30 -5.92
N PRO A 137 36.23 1.19 -6.86
CA PRO A 137 37.13 1.62 -7.92
C PRO A 137 38.35 2.35 -7.32
N PRO A 138 39.55 2.20 -7.89
CA PRO A 138 40.70 3.00 -7.46
C PRO A 138 40.42 4.48 -7.72
N SER A 139 40.65 5.33 -6.72
CA SER A 139 40.57 6.78 -6.86
C SER A 139 41.73 7.24 -7.75
N ALA A 140 41.45 7.54 -9.02
CA ALA A 140 42.41 8.24 -9.87
C ALA A 140 42.39 9.74 -9.51
N TRP A 141 43.54 10.40 -9.61
CA TRP A 141 43.62 11.87 -9.55
C TRP A 141 42.65 12.43 -10.59
N THR A 142 41.61 13.09 -10.11
CA THR A 142 40.56 13.68 -10.94
C THR A 142 40.53 15.16 -10.63
N GLU A 143 40.57 15.99 -11.66
CA GLU A 143 40.47 17.43 -11.53
C GLU A 143 39.13 17.78 -10.89
N GLU A 144 39.17 18.52 -9.78
CA GLU A 144 37.97 18.94 -9.08
C GLU A 144 37.21 19.94 -9.96
N PRO A 145 35.92 19.70 -10.27
CA PRO A 145 35.17 20.62 -11.11
C PRO A 145 35.14 22.01 -10.47
N LEU A 146 35.50 23.03 -11.26
CA LEU A 146 35.54 24.45 -10.89
C LEU A 146 34.23 24.98 -10.28
N LEU A 147 33.10 24.29 -10.48
CA LEU A 147 31.81 24.60 -9.91
C LEU A 147 31.26 23.40 -9.14
N PRO A 148 30.67 23.60 -7.96
CA PRO A 148 30.00 22.53 -7.23
C PRO A 148 28.86 21.95 -8.08
N SER A 149 28.82 20.63 -8.19
CA SER A 149 27.80 19.89 -8.93
C SER A 149 26.40 20.25 -8.40
N GLY A 150 25.61 20.94 -9.23
CA GLY A 150 24.21 21.24 -8.94
C GLY A 150 23.35 19.97 -8.83
N PRO A 151 22.08 20.08 -8.41
CA PRO A 151 21.18 18.94 -8.30
C PRO A 151 21.05 18.20 -9.65
N ARG A 152 21.33 16.89 -9.66
CA ARG A 152 21.33 16.06 -10.87
C ARG A 152 19.90 15.73 -11.29
N ASP A 153 19.54 16.00 -12.54
CA ASP A 153 18.23 15.62 -13.09
C ASP A 153 18.22 14.16 -13.61
N TYR A 154 18.00 13.21 -12.70
CA TYR A 154 17.87 11.78 -13.04
C TYR A 154 16.63 11.43 -13.89
N ARG A 155 15.77 12.42 -14.23
CA ARG A 155 14.63 12.20 -15.13
C ARG A 155 15.07 12.02 -16.58
N ARG A 156 16.19 12.63 -16.98
CA ARG A 156 16.72 12.59 -18.35
C ARG A 156 17.53 11.32 -18.64
N VAL A 157 18.08 10.69 -17.59
CA VAL A 157 18.80 9.42 -17.70
C VAL A 157 17.84 8.30 -18.11
N THR A 158 17.90 7.95 -19.39
CA THR A 158 17.03 6.96 -20.02
C THR A 158 17.85 5.75 -20.46
N VAL A 159 18.36 4.99 -19.48
CA VAL A 159 19.08 3.75 -19.76
C VAL A 159 18.08 2.59 -19.92
N ASP A 160 17.91 2.10 -21.15
CA ASP A 160 17.11 0.89 -21.40
C ASP A 160 17.98 -0.37 -21.26
N LEU A 161 17.93 -0.98 -20.08
CA LEU A 161 18.56 -2.28 -19.79
C LEU A 161 18.01 -3.46 -20.63
N ARG A 162 17.06 -3.21 -21.54
CA ARG A 162 16.58 -4.19 -22.53
C ARG A 162 17.27 -4.04 -23.88
N ALA A 163 17.89 -2.89 -24.16
CA ALA A 163 18.54 -2.57 -25.42
C ALA A 163 20.04 -2.92 -25.44
N GLY A 164 20.67 -3.08 -24.27
CA GLY A 164 22.08 -3.43 -24.14
C GLY A 164 22.52 -3.71 -22.70
N PRO A 165 23.81 -4.06 -22.47
CA PRO A 165 24.37 -4.17 -21.13
C PRO A 165 24.29 -2.82 -20.38
N PRO A 166 24.36 -2.83 -19.04
CA PRO A 166 24.48 -1.59 -18.28
C PRO A 166 25.72 -0.80 -18.76
N PRO A 167 25.70 0.55 -18.67
CA PRO A 167 26.85 1.39 -19.00
C PRO A 167 28.11 0.89 -18.29
N ASP A 168 29.24 0.96 -18.98
CA ASP A 168 30.52 0.57 -18.43
C ASP A 168 31.01 1.66 -17.47
N ASN A 169 30.68 1.49 -16.19
CA ASN A 169 31.09 2.37 -15.11
C ASN A 169 31.49 1.49 -13.91
N PRO A 170 32.72 1.63 -13.38
CA PRO A 170 33.21 0.76 -12.32
C PRO A 170 32.41 0.93 -11.00
N TRP A 171 31.90 2.13 -10.71
CA TRP A 171 31.01 2.37 -9.56
C TRP A 171 29.66 1.66 -9.73
N LEU A 172 29.11 1.66 -10.94
CA LEU A 172 27.89 0.92 -11.25
C LEU A 172 28.12 -0.59 -11.16
N ALA A 173 29.26 -1.10 -11.65
CA ALA A 173 29.62 -2.51 -11.53
C ALA A 173 29.70 -2.95 -10.06
N TRP A 174 30.37 -2.15 -9.20
CA TRP A 174 30.44 -2.40 -7.77
C TRP A 174 29.05 -2.41 -7.11
N ALA A 175 28.21 -1.42 -7.40
CA ALA A 175 26.86 -1.36 -6.86
C ALA A 175 25.99 -2.55 -7.28
N LEU A 176 26.10 -2.99 -8.54
CA LEU A 176 25.36 -4.16 -9.03
C LEU A 176 25.85 -5.46 -8.39
N HIS A 177 27.16 -5.60 -8.16
CA HIS A 177 27.72 -6.72 -7.42
C HIS A 177 27.23 -6.74 -5.96
N LEU A 178 27.34 -5.60 -5.25
CA LEU A 178 26.90 -5.48 -3.86
C LEU A 178 25.39 -5.70 -3.70
N ALA A 179 24.58 -5.17 -4.63
CA ALA A 179 23.15 -5.42 -4.65
C ALA A 179 22.82 -6.90 -4.89
N HIS A 180 23.62 -7.60 -5.69
CA HIS A 180 23.44 -9.02 -5.97
C HIS A 180 23.78 -9.89 -4.76
N THR A 181 24.94 -9.69 -4.14
CA THR A 181 25.36 -10.44 -2.93
C THR A 181 24.40 -10.20 -1.77
N THR A 182 24.00 -8.94 -1.55
CA THR A 182 22.99 -8.57 -0.54
C THR A 182 21.64 -9.24 -0.83
N ALA A 183 21.22 -9.25 -2.09
CA ALA A 183 19.98 -9.88 -2.51
C ALA A 183 20.00 -11.41 -2.39
N GLU A 184 21.16 -12.05 -2.48
CA GLU A 184 21.32 -13.48 -2.24
C GLU A 184 21.29 -13.79 -0.75
N ALA A 185 22.09 -13.08 0.05
CA ALA A 185 22.12 -13.22 1.50
C ALA A 185 20.73 -12.98 2.14
N ARG A 186 19.96 -12.02 1.62
CA ARG A 186 18.63 -11.65 2.14
C ARG A 186 17.47 -12.27 1.36
N GLY A 187 17.75 -13.09 0.35
CA GLY A 187 16.75 -13.81 -0.44
C GLY A 187 15.72 -12.95 -1.15
N TRP A 188 16.14 -11.83 -1.72
CA TRP A 188 15.23 -10.90 -2.38
C TRP A 188 14.48 -11.53 -3.54
N GLN A 189 13.18 -11.22 -3.66
CA GLN A 189 12.36 -11.67 -4.78
C GLN A 189 12.87 -11.08 -6.11
N PRO A 190 12.73 -11.78 -7.26
CA PRO A 190 13.25 -11.30 -8.55
C PRO A 190 12.73 -9.93 -8.98
N VAL A 191 11.52 -9.56 -8.55
CA VAL A 191 10.93 -8.24 -8.83
C VAL A 191 11.67 -7.13 -8.09
N ALA A 192 12.03 -7.36 -6.82
CA ALA A 192 12.81 -6.42 -6.01
C ALA A 192 14.23 -6.30 -6.59
N ARG A 193 14.91 -7.42 -6.88
CA ARG A 193 16.23 -7.42 -7.56
C ARG A 193 16.21 -6.60 -8.86
N SER A 194 15.19 -6.82 -9.70
CA SER A 194 15.04 -6.10 -10.97
C SER A 194 14.67 -4.63 -10.80
N ALA A 195 13.98 -4.25 -9.72
CA ALA A 195 13.73 -2.86 -9.39
C ALA A 195 15.03 -2.19 -8.92
N MET A 196 15.86 -2.89 -8.13
CA MET A 196 17.08 -2.32 -7.51
C MET A 196 18.09 -2.00 -8.60
N GLN A 197 18.33 -2.98 -9.47
CA GLN A 197 19.16 -2.79 -10.65
C GLN A 197 18.71 -1.60 -11.51
N ARG A 198 17.41 -1.37 -11.68
CA ARG A 198 16.90 -0.23 -12.47
C ARG A 198 17.11 1.12 -11.78
N VAL A 199 17.12 1.16 -10.45
CA VAL A 199 17.39 2.38 -9.68
C VAL A 199 18.88 2.68 -9.68
N LEU A 200 19.72 1.68 -9.36
CA LEU A 200 21.18 1.83 -9.36
C LEU A 200 21.73 2.25 -10.73
N VAL A 201 21.23 1.65 -11.82
CA VAL A 201 21.63 2.06 -13.18
C VAL A 201 21.28 3.51 -13.47
N LYS A 202 20.14 4.01 -12.98
CA LYS A 202 19.78 5.42 -13.17
C LYS A 202 20.65 6.37 -12.35
N LEU A 203 21.02 5.97 -11.15
CA LEU A 203 21.82 6.78 -10.23
C LEU A 203 23.29 6.80 -10.63
N LEU A 204 23.85 5.65 -11.01
CA LEU A 204 25.29 5.44 -11.13
C LEU A 204 25.80 5.35 -12.58
N ALA A 205 24.93 5.38 -13.61
CA ALA A 205 25.39 5.34 -15.00
C ALA A 205 26.43 6.45 -15.32
N GLU A 206 26.19 7.66 -14.83
CA GLU A 206 27.03 8.85 -15.08
C GLU A 206 27.72 9.34 -13.79
N HIS A 207 27.84 8.48 -12.78
CA HIS A 207 28.47 8.85 -11.51
C HIS A 207 30.00 8.82 -11.63
N ARG A 208 30.65 9.83 -11.05
CA ARG A 208 32.11 10.00 -10.97
C ARG A 208 32.45 10.58 -9.60
N GLU A 209 33.57 10.18 -9.01
CA GLU A 209 34.11 10.83 -7.81
C GLU A 209 34.56 12.26 -8.17
N PRO A 210 34.33 13.29 -7.35
CA PRO A 210 33.85 13.29 -5.95
C PRO A 210 32.33 13.46 -5.77
N ASP A 211 31.51 13.29 -6.81
CA ASP A 211 30.06 13.59 -6.72
C ASP A 211 29.34 12.70 -5.70
N ARG A 212 28.60 13.29 -4.77
CA ARG A 212 27.75 12.53 -3.82
C ARG A 212 26.28 12.55 -4.25
N ILE A 213 25.60 11.42 -4.06
CA ILE A 213 24.18 11.24 -4.39
C ILE A 213 23.32 11.62 -3.20
N ARG A 214 22.45 12.62 -3.39
CA ARG A 214 21.51 13.10 -2.38
C ARG A 214 20.37 12.13 -2.13
N VAL A 215 19.96 11.93 -0.88
CA VAL A 215 18.83 11.07 -0.53
C VAL A 215 17.51 11.59 -1.10
N SER A 216 17.32 12.90 -1.18
CA SER A 216 16.15 13.53 -1.80
C SER A 216 15.96 13.13 -3.28
N ASP A 217 17.05 12.99 -4.03
CA ASP A 217 17.05 12.54 -5.42
C ASP A 217 16.62 11.07 -5.54
N ILE A 218 17.11 10.22 -4.61
CA ILE A 218 16.71 8.81 -4.54
C ILE A 218 15.20 8.71 -4.20
N ALA A 219 14.71 9.52 -3.27
CA ALA A 219 13.30 9.58 -2.90
C ALA A 219 12.42 10.00 -4.09
N ALA A 220 12.81 11.03 -4.84
CA ALA A 220 12.11 11.49 -6.03
C ALA A 220 12.01 10.40 -7.13
N LEU A 221 13.06 9.59 -7.27
CA LEU A 221 13.09 8.47 -8.22
C LEU A 221 12.24 7.27 -7.78
N THR A 222 12.25 6.95 -6.49
CA THR A 222 11.55 5.81 -5.91
C THR A 222 10.06 6.07 -5.69
N ALA A 223 9.65 7.31 -5.42
CA ALA A 223 8.25 7.71 -5.20
C ALA A 223 7.30 7.29 -6.34
N ARG A 224 7.78 7.21 -7.57
CA ARG A 224 6.98 6.81 -8.76
C ARG A 224 6.91 5.30 -8.98
N ARG A 225 7.65 4.49 -8.20
CA ARG A 225 7.77 3.04 -8.40
C ARG A 225 7.61 2.32 -7.06
N HIS A 226 6.39 1.82 -6.80
CA HIS A 226 5.98 1.12 -5.56
C HIS A 226 6.68 -0.22 -5.24
N TYR A 227 7.85 -0.52 -5.82
CA TYR A 227 8.42 -1.87 -5.78
C TYR A 227 9.74 -2.00 -5.01
N ILE A 228 10.30 -0.91 -4.51
CA ILE A 228 11.51 -0.93 -3.66
C ILE A 228 11.37 0.02 -2.50
N ASN A 229 11.83 -0.44 -1.32
CA ASN A 229 12.03 0.44 -0.19
C ASN A 229 13.27 1.30 -0.43
N LEU A 230 13.10 2.62 -0.27
CA LEU A 230 14.15 3.62 -0.33
C LEU A 230 15.34 3.24 0.56
N ASP A 231 15.07 2.69 1.75
CA ASP A 231 16.10 2.34 2.75
C ASP A 231 17.14 1.36 2.21
N TYR A 232 16.75 0.39 1.39
CA TYR A 232 17.70 -0.58 0.82
C TYR A 232 18.61 0.03 -0.25
N VAL A 233 18.12 1.07 -0.95
CA VAL A 233 18.94 1.79 -1.93
C VAL A 233 19.96 2.64 -1.19
N ILE A 234 19.52 3.35 -0.15
CA ILE A 234 20.39 4.14 0.71
C ILE A 234 21.46 3.24 1.32
N GLU A 235 21.09 2.11 1.91
CA GLU A 235 22.04 1.18 2.54
C GLU A 235 23.18 0.72 1.61
N ILE A 236 22.86 0.33 0.37
CA ILE A 236 23.86 -0.09 -0.63
C ILE A 236 24.80 1.09 -0.95
N LEU A 237 24.24 2.27 -1.20
CA LEU A 237 25.03 3.44 -1.57
C LEU A 237 25.83 4.01 -0.37
N THR A 238 25.33 3.88 0.86
CA THR A 238 26.04 4.21 2.10
C THR A 238 27.21 3.26 2.31
N THR A 239 27.04 1.96 2.04
CA THR A 239 28.14 0.99 2.06
C THR A 239 29.24 1.35 1.05
N MET A 240 28.87 2.02 -0.05
CA MET A 240 29.79 2.53 -1.05
C MET A 240 30.40 3.90 -0.72
N ASP A 241 29.95 4.56 0.35
CA ASP A 241 30.33 5.94 0.74
C ASP A 241 30.10 7.00 -0.35
N VAL A 242 29.04 6.83 -1.16
CA VAL A 242 28.67 7.77 -2.24
C VAL A 242 27.38 8.54 -1.98
N VAL A 243 26.83 8.45 -0.76
CA VAL A 243 25.58 9.12 -0.37
C VAL A 243 25.86 10.38 0.42
N ASP A 244 25.09 11.41 0.10
CA ASP A 244 24.89 12.59 0.95
C ASP A 244 23.48 12.53 1.53
N ASP A 245 23.36 12.38 2.86
CA ASP A 245 22.05 12.40 3.53
C ASP A 245 21.59 13.86 3.70
N ASP A 246 21.13 14.42 2.58
CA ASP A 246 20.56 15.76 2.48
C ASP A 246 19.13 15.85 3.03
N ARG A 247 18.58 14.75 3.56
CA ARG A 247 17.33 14.84 4.31
C ARG A 247 17.62 15.79 5.46
N PRO A 248 16.81 16.84 5.67
CA PRO A 248 16.88 17.52 6.94
C PRO A 248 16.68 16.43 7.99
N ALA A 249 17.56 16.35 8.99
CA ALA A 249 17.32 15.48 10.14
C ALA A 249 15.84 15.69 10.49
N ASN A 250 15.02 14.63 10.39
CA ASN A 250 13.56 14.76 10.23
C ASN A 250 12.96 15.70 11.28
N LEU A 251 13.59 15.75 12.45
CA LEU A 251 13.34 16.71 13.51
C LEU A 251 13.70 18.16 13.17
N GLU A 252 14.92 18.49 12.73
CA GLU A 252 15.37 19.86 12.40
C GLU A 252 14.53 20.52 11.29
N GLY A 253 14.25 19.79 10.21
CA GLY A 253 13.39 20.28 9.13
C GLY A 253 11.96 20.49 9.62
N TRP A 254 11.45 19.57 10.44
CA TRP A 254 10.15 19.70 11.08
C TRP A 254 10.10 20.87 12.09
N MET A 255 11.15 21.09 12.88
CA MET A 255 11.25 22.22 13.83
C MET A 255 11.25 23.54 13.09
N THR A 256 12.05 23.65 12.01
CA THR A 256 12.10 24.84 11.16
C THR A 256 10.72 25.14 10.56
N ALA A 257 10.07 24.13 9.98
CA ALA A 257 8.74 24.30 9.38
C ALA A 257 7.66 24.63 10.42
N LYS A 258 7.65 23.95 11.59
CA LYS A 258 6.63 24.13 12.62
C LYS A 258 6.74 25.48 13.34
N LEU A 259 7.94 26.06 13.41
CA LEU A 259 8.21 27.35 14.06
C LEU A 259 8.28 28.52 13.05
N ALA A 260 8.00 28.28 11.77
CA ALA A 260 8.10 29.28 10.71
C ALA A 260 7.13 30.45 10.93
N ASP A 261 5.91 30.17 11.37
CA ASP A 261 4.86 31.20 11.54
C ASP A 261 5.01 32.03 12.84
N LEU A 262 6.00 31.71 13.68
CA LEU A 262 6.21 32.42 14.94
C LEU A 262 7.18 33.60 14.78
N PRO A 263 7.07 34.64 15.63
CA PRO A 263 8.05 35.73 15.69
C PRO A 263 9.48 35.22 15.93
N ASP A 264 10.48 35.95 15.43
CA ASP A 264 11.88 35.49 15.42
C ASP A 264 12.44 35.15 16.80
N ALA A 265 12.05 35.89 17.85
CA ALA A 265 12.48 35.58 19.21
C ALA A 265 11.95 34.23 19.70
N TRP A 266 10.66 33.97 19.50
CA TRP A 266 10.02 32.69 19.81
C TRP A 266 10.62 31.54 19.00
N ARG A 267 10.83 31.76 17.70
CA ARG A 267 11.43 30.77 16.81
C ARG A 267 12.82 30.38 17.30
N ARG A 268 13.70 31.34 17.60
CA ARG A 268 15.05 31.08 18.10
C ARG A 268 15.06 30.29 19.41
N ASP A 269 14.26 30.72 20.39
CA ASP A 269 14.28 30.11 21.71
C ASP A 269 13.67 28.70 21.72
N LEU A 270 12.53 28.49 21.03
CA LEU A 270 11.91 27.17 20.90
C LEU A 270 12.79 26.21 20.10
N HIS A 271 13.47 26.69 19.07
CA HIS A 271 14.42 25.89 18.29
C HIS A 271 15.61 25.45 19.16
N ARG A 272 16.19 26.37 19.94
CA ARG A 272 17.30 26.07 20.86
C ARG A 272 16.87 25.09 21.96
N TRP A 273 15.67 25.27 22.50
CA TRP A 273 15.11 24.34 23.49
C TRP A 273 14.88 22.95 22.89
N GLY A 274 14.37 22.87 21.65
CA GLY A 274 14.16 21.63 20.90
C GLY A 274 15.44 20.81 20.76
N ARG A 275 16.55 21.45 20.36
CA ARG A 275 17.87 20.81 20.29
C ARG A 275 18.33 20.29 21.64
N VAL A 276 18.24 21.09 22.70
CA VAL A 276 18.62 20.66 24.06
C VAL A 276 17.77 19.49 24.55
N LEU A 277 16.49 19.41 24.17
CA LEU A 277 15.67 18.24 24.48
C LEU A 277 16.12 16.99 23.72
N PHE A 278 16.49 17.13 22.45
CA PHE A 278 16.91 16.02 21.60
C PHE A 278 18.31 15.51 21.96
N ASP A 279 19.30 16.40 22.01
CA ASP A 279 20.70 16.07 22.29
C ASP A 279 20.96 15.79 23.78
N GLY A 280 20.05 16.24 24.65
CA GLY A 280 20.22 16.21 26.09
C GLY A 280 21.08 17.37 26.60
N SER A 281 21.33 17.36 27.90
CA SER A 281 22.21 18.32 28.59
C SER A 281 23.02 17.58 29.65
N PRO A 282 24.07 18.19 30.23
CA PRO A 282 24.84 17.56 31.31
C PRO A 282 24.00 17.06 32.49
N ARG A 283 22.79 17.61 32.68
CA ARG A 283 21.85 17.24 33.76
C ARG A 283 20.57 16.55 33.26
N SER A 284 20.44 16.27 31.96
CA SER A 284 19.24 15.64 31.40
C SER A 284 19.56 14.73 30.23
N ARG A 285 19.06 13.49 30.29
CA ARG A 285 19.21 12.54 29.19
C ARG A 285 18.49 13.02 27.91
N PRO A 286 19.03 12.71 26.72
CA PRO A 286 18.34 12.85 25.44
C PRO A 286 16.89 12.36 25.49
N ARG A 287 15.97 13.11 24.87
CA ARG A 287 14.57 12.70 24.73
C ARG A 287 14.36 12.07 23.37
N HIS A 288 13.46 11.08 23.33
CA HIS A 288 13.03 10.47 22.08
C HIS A 288 12.37 11.53 21.18
N GLU A 289 12.62 11.45 19.86
CA GLU A 289 12.16 12.43 18.87
C GLU A 289 10.64 12.71 18.98
N SER A 290 9.84 11.66 19.18
CA SER A 290 8.39 11.80 19.35
C SER A 290 8.00 12.68 20.55
N THR A 291 8.74 12.61 21.65
CA THR A 291 8.52 13.47 22.82
C THR A 291 8.89 14.92 22.50
N VAL A 292 10.03 15.13 21.83
CA VAL A 292 10.47 16.47 21.41
C VAL A 292 9.42 17.12 20.51
N ARG A 293 8.90 16.39 19.52
CA ARG A 293 7.84 16.86 18.62
C ARG A 293 6.56 17.24 19.37
N VAL A 294 6.13 16.40 20.33
CA VAL A 294 4.94 16.70 21.14
C VAL A 294 5.14 17.95 21.98
N TYR A 295 6.28 18.09 22.65
CA TYR A 295 6.56 19.23 23.52
C TYR A 295 6.70 20.54 22.74
N LEU A 296 7.42 20.51 21.61
CA LEU A 296 7.55 21.68 20.74
C LEU A 296 6.23 22.06 20.09
N ARG A 297 5.39 21.09 19.72
CA ARG A 297 4.05 21.39 19.20
C ARG A 297 3.22 22.15 20.23
N VAL A 298 3.16 21.67 21.48
CA VAL A 298 2.45 22.37 22.55
C VAL A 298 3.04 23.76 22.77
N ALA A 299 4.36 23.89 22.86
CA ALA A 299 5.00 25.18 23.09
C ALA A 299 4.77 26.18 21.94
N ALA A 300 4.76 25.70 20.69
CA ALA A 300 4.43 26.52 19.52
C ALA A 300 2.95 26.95 19.54
N ASP A 301 2.04 26.04 19.89
CA ASP A 301 0.61 26.35 20.00
C ASP A 301 0.36 27.35 21.16
N ALA A 302 1.16 27.30 22.24
CA ALA A 302 1.13 28.29 23.33
C ALA A 302 1.72 29.64 22.90
N ALA A 303 2.83 29.66 22.17
CA ALA A 303 3.41 30.88 21.61
C ALA A 303 2.43 31.58 20.65
N ALA A 304 1.70 30.82 19.84
CA ALA A 304 0.64 31.35 18.98
C ALA A 304 -0.57 31.89 19.76
N PHE A 305 -0.81 31.45 20.99
CA PHE A 305 -1.83 32.01 21.87
C PHE A 305 -1.38 33.35 22.49
N TRP A 306 -0.08 33.57 22.65
CA TRP A 306 0.51 34.79 23.20
C TRP A 306 1.13 35.69 22.13
N LEU A 307 0.56 35.77 20.92
CA LEU A 307 1.11 36.59 19.82
C LEU A 307 1.33 38.07 20.16
N GLN A 308 0.65 38.59 21.20
CA GLN A 308 0.85 39.94 21.73
C GLN A 308 2.14 40.10 22.55
N ARG A 309 2.93 39.02 22.72
CA ARG A 309 4.19 39.00 23.48
C ARG A 309 5.34 38.71 22.54
N ASP A 310 6.32 39.60 22.49
CA ASP A 310 7.46 39.47 21.59
C ASP A 310 8.48 38.47 22.12
N HIS A 311 8.53 38.26 23.44
CA HIS A 311 9.55 37.45 24.11
C HIS A 311 8.99 36.51 25.19
N LEU A 312 9.67 35.37 25.37
CA LEU A 312 9.41 34.41 26.46
C LEU A 312 9.42 35.03 27.86
N ARG A 313 10.17 36.13 28.05
CA ARG A 313 10.30 36.83 29.34
C ARG A 313 9.05 37.61 29.74
N GLU A 314 8.20 37.96 28.79
CA GLU A 314 6.98 38.74 29.02
C GLU A 314 5.80 37.87 29.46
N VAL A 315 5.93 36.55 29.30
CA VAL A 315 4.88 35.61 29.67
C VAL A 315 4.76 35.53 31.18
N THR A 316 3.59 35.89 31.68
CA THR A 316 3.26 35.87 33.10
C THR A 316 2.67 34.53 33.53
N ARG A 317 2.50 34.35 34.84
CA ARG A 317 1.82 33.16 35.37
C ARG A 317 0.36 33.09 34.91
N ASP A 318 -0.32 34.23 34.82
CA ASP A 318 -1.72 34.30 34.46
C ASP A 318 -1.93 33.95 32.98
N ASP A 319 -1.01 34.37 32.11
CA ASP A 319 -0.99 33.98 30.69
C ASP A 319 -0.88 32.44 30.53
N VAL A 320 -0.04 31.80 31.36
CA VAL A 320 0.11 30.34 31.35
C VAL A 320 -1.15 29.65 31.85
N ILE A 321 -1.77 30.18 32.91
CA ILE A 321 -3.03 29.62 33.43
C ILE A 321 -4.14 29.77 32.39
N ALA A 322 -4.27 30.95 31.77
CA ALA A 322 -5.24 31.23 30.72
C ALA A 322 -5.10 30.28 29.53
N TYR A 323 -3.86 30.03 29.06
CA TYR A 323 -3.63 29.04 28.02
C TYR A 323 -3.99 27.62 28.48
N LEU A 324 -3.55 27.21 29.68
CA LEU A 324 -3.87 25.87 30.19
C LEU A 324 -5.38 25.66 30.37
N THR A 325 -6.17 26.70 30.67
CA THR A 325 -7.64 26.61 30.78
C THR A 325 -8.35 26.37 29.46
N THR A 326 -7.74 26.66 28.31
CA THR A 326 -8.31 26.30 27.01
C THR A 326 -8.18 24.80 26.71
N LEU A 327 -7.30 24.10 27.44
CA LEU A 327 -6.99 22.69 27.23
C LEU A 327 -7.67 21.81 28.29
N GLN A 328 -8.05 20.61 27.87
CA GLN A 328 -8.69 19.60 28.73
C GLN A 328 -7.94 18.27 28.71
N GLY A 329 -8.11 17.48 29.78
CA GLY A 329 -7.58 16.12 29.91
C GLY A 329 -6.07 16.01 29.64
N ARG A 330 -5.69 15.01 28.83
CA ARG A 330 -4.28 14.68 28.55
C ARG A 330 -3.53 15.77 27.77
N GLY A 331 -4.26 16.59 27.01
CA GLY A 331 -3.70 17.77 26.36
C GLY A 331 -3.18 18.78 27.37
N ARG A 332 -3.97 19.06 28.42
CA ARG A 332 -3.59 19.97 29.51
C ARG A 332 -2.42 19.45 30.34
N GLU A 333 -2.40 18.15 30.64
CA GLU A 333 -1.30 17.50 31.37
C GLU A 333 0.03 17.60 30.59
N THR A 334 -0.02 17.22 29.31
CA THR A 334 1.13 17.30 28.42
C THR A 334 1.61 18.73 28.29
N ALA A 335 0.68 19.69 28.14
CA ALA A 335 1.00 21.10 28.06
C ALA A 335 1.66 21.64 29.33
N THR A 336 1.12 21.28 30.50
CA THR A 336 1.71 21.67 31.78
C THR A 336 3.14 21.14 31.92
N THR A 337 3.38 19.89 31.52
CA THR A 337 4.70 19.27 31.58
C THR A 337 5.68 19.92 30.60
N ALA A 338 5.26 20.13 29.36
CA ALA A 338 6.07 20.75 28.32
C ALA A 338 6.45 22.20 28.69
N LEU A 339 5.48 23.00 29.12
CA LEU A 339 5.71 24.40 29.53
C LEU A 339 6.62 24.48 30.77
N ARG A 340 6.45 23.60 31.76
CA ARG A 340 7.38 23.53 32.90
C ARG A 340 8.81 23.21 32.45
N GLY A 341 8.96 22.33 31.46
CA GLY A 341 10.24 22.02 30.83
C GLY A 341 10.86 23.23 30.14
N LEU A 342 10.07 23.93 29.32
CA LEU A 342 10.49 25.14 28.60
C LEU A 342 10.93 26.26 29.55
N PHE A 343 10.09 26.64 30.52
CA PHE A 343 10.40 27.74 31.41
C PHE A 343 11.49 27.39 32.44
N ARG A 344 11.67 26.11 32.78
CA ARG A 344 12.84 25.66 33.57
C ARG A 344 14.12 25.77 32.74
N TRP A 345 14.08 25.35 31.48
CA TRP A 345 15.21 25.49 30.55
C TRP A 345 15.58 26.96 30.36
N ALA A 346 14.59 27.82 30.11
CA ALA A 346 14.79 29.24 29.91
C ALA A 346 15.33 29.94 31.16
N LYS A 347 14.90 29.53 32.37
CA LYS A 347 15.52 30.00 33.63
C LYS A 347 16.99 29.60 33.72
N THR A 348 17.30 28.35 33.39
CA THR A 348 18.67 27.79 33.46
C THR A 348 19.62 28.51 32.49
N HIS A 349 19.12 28.89 31.31
CA HIS A 349 19.87 29.61 30.29
C HIS A 349 19.79 31.14 30.44
N LYS A 350 19.29 31.64 31.58
CA LYS A 350 19.19 33.07 31.92
C LYS A 350 18.36 33.90 30.92
N LEU A 351 17.41 33.28 30.21
CA LEU A 351 16.48 33.97 29.31
C LEU A 351 15.33 34.67 30.06
N LEU A 352 15.08 34.25 31.30
CA LEU A 352 14.05 34.79 32.18
C LEU A 352 14.52 34.86 33.64
N PHE A 353 14.01 35.86 34.35
CA PHE A 353 14.30 36.06 35.77
C PHE A 353 13.44 35.16 36.67
N ARG A 354 12.12 35.15 36.43
CA ARG A 354 11.13 34.41 37.22
C ARG A 354 10.41 33.38 36.36
N ASN A 355 10.37 32.13 36.82
CA ASN A 355 9.67 31.06 36.10
C ASN A 355 8.14 31.19 36.31
N PRO A 356 7.35 31.49 35.27
CA PRO A 356 5.89 31.68 35.39
C PRO A 356 5.15 30.37 35.74
N THR A 357 5.78 29.21 35.51
CA THR A 357 5.20 27.90 35.85
C THR A 357 5.47 27.46 37.29
N HIS A 358 6.18 28.27 38.07
CA HIS A 358 6.45 27.95 39.47
C HIS A 358 5.14 27.91 40.28
N GLY A 359 4.90 26.82 41.00
CA GLY A 359 3.69 26.63 41.80
C GLY A 359 2.41 26.28 41.02
N ILE A 360 2.47 26.11 39.69
CA ILE A 360 1.33 25.58 38.93
C ILE A 360 1.20 24.08 39.24
N ARG A 361 0.08 23.68 39.84
CA ARG A 361 -0.26 22.27 40.06
C ARG A 361 -0.68 21.65 38.73
N GLY A 362 -0.05 20.55 38.36
CA GLY A 362 -0.50 19.76 37.21
C GLY A 362 -1.85 19.15 37.51
N VAL A 363 -2.77 19.20 36.55
CA VAL A 363 -3.99 18.39 36.63
C VAL A 363 -3.54 16.94 36.49
N LYS A 364 -3.67 16.16 37.57
CA LYS A 364 -3.65 14.70 37.45
C LYS A 364 -4.93 14.34 36.73
N VAL A 365 -4.82 14.05 35.43
CA VAL A 365 -5.89 13.33 34.75
C VAL A 365 -5.97 12.00 35.50
N PRO A 366 -7.13 11.62 36.07
CA PRO A 366 -7.28 10.30 36.63
C PRO A 366 -6.82 9.31 35.56
N ASP A 367 -5.95 8.37 35.93
CA ASP A 367 -5.63 7.29 35.02
C ASP A 367 -6.96 6.72 34.56
N LEU A 368 -7.20 6.74 33.24
CA LEU A 368 -8.36 6.08 32.68
C LEU A 368 -8.26 4.63 33.14
N ILE A 369 -9.10 4.24 34.09
CA ILE A 369 -9.31 2.84 34.41
C ILE A 369 -9.96 2.30 33.16
N TRP A 370 -9.14 1.72 32.28
CA TRP A 370 -9.63 1.04 31.10
C TRP A 370 -10.47 -0.13 31.61
N PRO A 371 -11.80 -0.09 31.42
CA PRO A 371 -12.60 -1.23 31.81
C PRO A 371 -12.10 -2.44 31.02
N LEU A 372 -12.18 -3.62 31.64
CA LEU A 372 -11.96 -4.86 30.90
C LEU A 372 -12.86 -4.84 29.66
N LEU A 373 -12.32 -5.25 28.51
CA LEU A 373 -13.10 -5.35 27.29
C LEU A 373 -14.33 -6.23 27.56
N LYS A 374 -15.50 -5.77 27.10
CA LYS A 374 -16.71 -6.58 27.18
C LYS A 374 -16.53 -7.81 26.28
N PRO A 375 -17.19 -8.95 26.58
CA PRO A 375 -17.10 -10.16 25.75
C PRO A 375 -17.39 -9.91 24.26
N ASP A 376 -18.31 -9.00 23.96
CA ASP A 376 -18.65 -8.60 22.59
C ASP A 376 -17.50 -7.86 21.89
N ASP A 377 -16.78 -6.98 22.60
CA ASP A 377 -15.62 -6.25 22.08
C ASP A 377 -14.43 -7.19 21.82
N ILE A 378 -14.26 -8.22 22.66
CA ILE A 378 -13.28 -9.29 22.45
C ILE A 378 -13.64 -10.07 21.19
N THR A 379 -14.91 -10.47 21.06
CA THR A 379 -15.41 -11.20 19.91
C THR A 379 -15.26 -10.38 18.63
N ALA A 380 -15.59 -9.08 18.66
CA ALA A 380 -15.42 -8.16 17.55
C ALA A 380 -13.94 -8.00 17.15
N SER A 381 -13.03 -7.91 18.12
CA SER A 381 -11.58 -7.81 17.88
C SER A 381 -11.02 -9.07 17.23
N VAL A 382 -11.43 -10.25 17.70
CA VAL A 382 -11.06 -11.55 17.10
C VAL A 382 -11.67 -11.67 15.69
N THR A 383 -12.92 -11.27 15.50
CA THR A 383 -13.60 -11.29 14.19
C THR A 383 -12.93 -10.36 13.18
N ALA A 384 -12.47 -9.18 13.63
CA ALA A 384 -11.78 -8.21 12.79
C ALA A 384 -10.38 -8.69 12.36
N ALA A 385 -9.74 -9.57 13.14
CA ALA A 385 -8.45 -10.18 12.84
C ALA A 385 -8.57 -11.24 11.73
N THR A 386 -8.85 -10.79 10.51
CA THR A 386 -9.07 -11.66 9.34
C THR A 386 -7.77 -12.27 8.77
N THR A 387 -6.61 -11.68 9.07
CA THR A 387 -5.30 -12.17 8.61
C THR A 387 -4.59 -12.96 9.70
N ILE A 388 -3.79 -13.96 9.31
CA ILE A 388 -2.99 -14.77 10.25
C ILE A 388 -2.08 -13.87 11.10
N GLN A 389 -1.51 -12.83 10.47
CA GLN A 389 -0.69 -11.83 11.17
C GLN A 389 -1.49 -11.03 12.21
N ALA A 390 -2.69 -10.57 11.88
CA ALA A 390 -3.54 -9.83 12.82
C ALA A 390 -3.96 -10.73 14.00
N ARG A 391 -4.29 -12.00 13.73
CA ARG A 391 -4.60 -13.00 14.78
C ARG A 391 -3.44 -13.16 15.75
N LEU A 392 -2.21 -13.27 15.24
CA LEU A 392 -1.02 -13.37 16.08
C LEU A 392 -0.83 -12.12 16.95
N CYS A 393 -0.97 -10.91 16.36
CA CYS A 393 -0.89 -9.67 17.13
C CYS A 393 -1.93 -9.60 18.25
N VAL A 394 -3.18 -9.99 17.96
CA VAL A 394 -4.27 -10.01 18.96
C VAL A 394 -3.96 -11.01 20.07
N VAL A 395 -3.50 -12.21 19.74
CA VAL A 395 -3.18 -13.24 20.74
C VAL A 395 -1.99 -12.82 21.62
N LEU A 396 -0.91 -12.29 21.04
CA LEU A 396 0.24 -11.76 21.80
C LEU A 396 -0.17 -10.61 22.73
N ALA A 397 -1.08 -9.74 22.28
CA ALA A 397 -1.59 -8.64 23.11
C ALA A 397 -2.55 -9.13 24.21
N ALA A 398 -3.47 -10.03 23.90
CA ALA A 398 -4.52 -10.46 24.82
C ALA A 398 -4.04 -11.48 25.86
N VAL A 399 -3.24 -12.47 25.45
CA VAL A 399 -2.78 -13.56 26.33
C VAL A 399 -1.48 -13.20 27.03
N HIS A 400 -0.53 -12.61 26.29
CA HIS A 400 0.79 -12.28 26.84
C HIS A 400 0.93 -10.82 27.25
N ALA A 401 -0.12 -10.00 27.18
CA ALA A 401 -0.09 -8.58 27.52
C ALA A 401 1.06 -7.82 26.81
N ALA A 402 1.45 -8.26 25.62
CA ALA A 402 2.56 -7.70 24.89
C ALA A 402 2.17 -6.36 24.29
N ARG A 403 2.96 -5.32 24.55
CA ARG A 403 2.73 -3.98 23.98
C ARG A 403 3.07 -4.00 22.49
N PRO A 404 2.46 -3.16 21.65
CA PRO A 404 2.74 -3.12 20.21
C PRO A 404 4.23 -2.95 19.87
N GLY A 405 4.98 -2.18 20.67
CA GLY A 405 6.43 -2.05 20.50
C GLY A 405 7.19 -3.34 20.77
N GLN A 406 6.78 -4.11 21.78
CA GLN A 406 7.38 -5.40 22.13
C GLN A 406 7.05 -6.46 21.07
N ILE A 407 5.80 -6.49 20.59
CA ILE A 407 5.35 -7.39 19.53
C ILE A 407 6.19 -7.19 18.25
N ARG A 408 6.47 -5.94 17.88
CA ARG A 408 7.29 -5.63 16.70
C ARG A 408 8.77 -5.96 16.88
N ALA A 409 9.26 -5.93 18.11
CA ALA A 409 10.66 -6.19 18.43
C ALA A 409 10.99 -7.68 18.55
N LEU A 410 9.99 -8.56 18.69
CA LEU A 410 10.20 -10.01 18.84
C LEU A 410 11.00 -10.61 17.67
N HIS A 411 12.00 -11.41 18.01
CA HIS A 411 12.80 -12.22 17.09
C HIS A 411 12.27 -13.66 17.00
N LEU A 412 12.73 -14.40 15.98
CA LEU A 412 12.50 -15.84 15.87
C LEU A 412 13.15 -16.61 17.02
N ASP A 413 14.33 -16.18 17.46
CA ASP A 413 15.09 -16.81 18.55
C ASP A 413 14.44 -16.59 19.93
N ASP A 414 13.55 -15.61 20.05
CA ASP A 414 12.76 -15.38 21.28
C ASP A 414 11.66 -16.43 21.47
N VAL A 415 11.40 -17.27 20.46
CA VAL A 415 10.34 -18.28 20.46
C VAL A 415 10.96 -19.67 20.54
N ASP A 416 10.72 -20.36 21.64
CA ASP A 416 11.05 -21.76 21.79
C ASP A 416 9.77 -22.62 21.73
N LEU A 417 9.50 -23.16 20.55
CA LEU A 417 8.36 -24.07 20.32
C LEU A 417 8.55 -25.41 21.04
N THR A 418 9.79 -25.85 21.28
CA THR A 418 10.08 -27.15 21.90
C THR A 418 9.87 -27.10 23.41
N ALA A 419 10.38 -26.06 24.07
CA ALA A 419 10.15 -25.82 25.49
C ALA A 419 8.79 -25.15 25.76
N ARG A 420 8.03 -24.82 24.71
CA ARG A 420 6.77 -24.05 24.78
C ARG A 420 6.94 -22.75 25.57
N ARG A 421 7.96 -21.94 25.24
CA ARG A 421 8.21 -20.65 25.86
C ARG A 421 8.38 -19.53 24.83
N ILE A 422 8.03 -18.32 25.23
CA ILE A 422 8.27 -17.09 24.47
C ILE A 422 8.91 -16.04 25.38
N THR A 423 9.97 -15.39 24.90
CA THR A 423 10.68 -14.34 25.61
C THR A 423 10.24 -12.98 25.11
N ILE A 424 9.49 -12.24 25.93
CA ILE A 424 8.97 -10.92 25.55
C ILE A 424 9.61 -9.86 26.43
N ALA A 425 10.38 -8.96 25.82
CA ALA A 425 11.14 -7.91 26.50
C ALA A 425 12.01 -8.46 27.65
N GLY A 426 12.74 -9.55 27.37
CA GLY A 426 13.62 -10.24 28.33
C GLY A 426 12.91 -11.15 29.33
N ASN A 427 11.58 -11.22 29.32
CA ASN A 427 10.82 -12.06 30.23
C ASN A 427 10.32 -13.32 29.53
N SER A 428 10.81 -14.48 29.95
CA SER A 428 10.38 -15.77 29.42
C SER A 428 9.05 -16.22 30.03
N ARG A 429 8.06 -16.53 29.19
CA ARG A 429 6.69 -16.90 29.57
C ARG A 429 6.27 -18.21 28.90
N PRO A 430 5.42 -19.04 29.52
CA PRO A 430 4.90 -20.24 28.87
C PRO A 430 3.97 -19.88 27.69
N LEU A 431 3.98 -20.72 26.65
CA LEU A 431 3.10 -20.65 25.48
C LEU A 431 1.88 -21.56 25.69
N ASP A 432 0.69 -20.98 25.74
CA ASP A 432 -0.57 -21.71 25.71
C ASP A 432 -0.84 -22.36 24.33
N ASP A 433 -1.80 -23.28 24.27
CA ASP A 433 -2.13 -24.04 23.04
C ASP A 433 -2.62 -23.12 21.90
N LEU A 434 -3.41 -22.10 22.21
CA LEU A 434 -3.92 -21.17 21.21
C LEU A 434 -2.77 -20.34 20.61
N THR A 435 -1.91 -19.77 21.45
CA THR A 435 -0.76 -19.01 20.97
C THR A 435 0.19 -19.88 20.17
N ALA A 436 0.51 -21.10 20.66
CA ALA A 436 1.37 -22.03 19.94
C ALA A 436 0.84 -22.35 18.54
N GLN A 437 -0.46 -22.62 18.40
CA GLN A 437 -1.08 -22.92 17.10
C GLN A 437 -1.05 -21.71 16.15
N VAL A 438 -1.42 -20.52 16.63
CA VAL A 438 -1.41 -19.30 15.81
C VAL A 438 0.01 -18.92 15.38
N LEU A 439 0.99 -19.16 16.25
CA LEU A 439 2.40 -18.95 15.94
C LEU A 439 2.89 -19.92 14.87
N LEU A 440 2.52 -21.20 14.95
CA LEU A 440 2.81 -22.20 13.92
C LEU A 440 2.17 -21.86 12.57
N ASP A 441 0.89 -21.44 12.57
CA ASP A 441 0.19 -20.98 11.37
C ASP A 441 0.94 -19.81 10.72
N TRP A 442 1.39 -18.84 11.55
CA TRP A 442 2.16 -17.69 11.10
C TRP A 442 3.53 -18.08 10.55
N LEU A 443 4.30 -18.91 11.26
CA LEU A 443 5.63 -19.34 10.82
C LEU A 443 5.55 -20.13 9.50
N THR A 444 4.54 -20.99 9.36
CA THR A 444 4.24 -21.71 8.12
C THR A 444 3.92 -20.72 6.99
N HIS A 445 3.03 -19.77 7.24
CA HIS A 445 2.68 -18.74 6.26
C HIS A 445 3.90 -17.91 5.85
N ARG A 446 4.71 -17.48 6.83
CA ARG A 446 5.93 -16.70 6.64
C ARG A 446 6.94 -17.45 5.76
N GLN A 447 7.20 -18.72 6.06
CA GLN A 447 8.11 -19.57 5.29
C GLN A 447 7.62 -19.78 3.85
N GLN A 448 6.31 -20.02 3.64
CA GLN A 448 5.76 -20.16 2.30
C GLN A 448 5.82 -18.86 1.50
N ARG A 449 5.61 -17.72 2.15
CA ARG A 449 5.51 -16.41 1.50
C ARG A 449 6.89 -15.79 1.22
N TRP A 450 7.85 -16.04 2.10
CA TRP A 450 9.22 -15.54 2.07
C TRP A 450 10.22 -16.63 2.48
N PRO A 451 10.43 -17.65 1.63
CA PRO A 451 11.26 -18.81 1.98
C PRO A 451 12.73 -18.48 2.23
N ASN A 452 13.22 -17.39 1.63
CA ASN A 452 14.63 -17.01 1.67
C ASN A 452 14.89 -15.74 2.52
N THR A 453 13.91 -15.29 3.32
CA THR A 453 14.10 -14.07 4.14
C THR A 453 15.14 -14.31 5.23
N ALA A 454 16.11 -13.40 5.34
CA ALA A 454 17.09 -13.37 6.43
C ALA A 454 16.70 -12.40 7.56
N ASN A 455 15.44 -11.92 7.59
CA ASN A 455 14.98 -11.03 8.65
C ASN A 455 14.84 -11.84 9.97
N PRO A 456 15.48 -11.44 11.08
CA PRO A 456 15.38 -12.16 12.35
C PRO A 456 14.05 -11.90 13.08
N HIS A 457 13.31 -10.86 12.70
CA HIS A 457 12.04 -10.53 13.36
C HIS A 457 10.95 -11.58 13.07
N LEU A 458 10.18 -11.87 14.11
CA LEU A 458 9.04 -12.78 14.08
C LEU A 458 7.99 -12.26 13.09
N LEU A 459 7.60 -11.00 13.23
CA LEU A 459 6.69 -10.33 12.31
C LEU A 459 7.46 -9.69 11.17
N VAL A 460 7.01 -9.94 9.94
CA VAL A 460 7.57 -9.34 8.71
C VAL A 460 6.44 -8.90 7.79
N SER A 461 6.68 -7.84 7.02
CA SER A 461 5.79 -7.38 5.95
C SER A 461 6.46 -7.58 4.60
N HIS A 462 5.74 -7.34 3.50
CA HIS A 462 6.35 -7.36 2.17
C HIS A 462 7.53 -6.37 2.04
N VAL A 463 7.54 -5.30 2.85
CA VAL A 463 8.58 -4.28 2.87
C VAL A 463 9.75 -4.71 3.75
N SER A 464 9.49 -5.15 4.99
CA SER A 464 10.54 -5.51 5.95
C SER A 464 11.16 -6.89 5.71
N ALA A 465 10.48 -7.81 5.02
CA ALA A 465 10.99 -9.15 4.74
C ALA A 465 12.28 -9.17 3.89
N LEU A 466 12.64 -8.06 3.25
CA LEU A 466 13.86 -7.93 2.44
C LEU A 466 15.05 -7.38 3.24
N GLY A 467 14.87 -7.06 4.52
CA GLY A 467 15.83 -6.40 5.38
C GLY A 467 15.93 -7.04 6.75
N HIS A 468 16.50 -6.29 7.69
CA HIS A 468 16.66 -6.72 9.08
C HIS A 468 15.90 -5.82 10.05
N THR A 469 15.13 -4.86 9.54
CA THR A 469 14.36 -3.94 10.37
C THR A 469 13.03 -4.58 10.81
N PRO A 470 12.48 -4.16 11.96
CA PRO A 470 11.16 -4.59 12.38
C PRO A 470 10.08 -4.08 11.42
N VAL A 471 8.88 -4.66 11.53
CA VAL A 471 7.70 -4.15 10.81
C VAL A 471 7.40 -2.72 11.26
N HIS A 472 6.97 -1.87 10.31
CA HIS A 472 6.62 -0.49 10.60
C HIS A 472 5.43 -0.40 11.58
N ALA A 473 5.34 0.70 12.35
CA ALA A 473 4.31 0.87 13.37
C ALA A 473 2.89 0.88 12.79
N THR A 474 2.75 1.40 11.58
CA THR A 474 1.55 1.25 10.76
C THR A 474 1.66 -0.08 10.02
N LEU A 475 0.94 -1.10 10.50
CA LEU A 475 0.75 -2.31 9.70
C LEU A 475 -0.19 -1.95 8.56
N ASP A 476 0.35 -1.78 7.36
CA ASP A 476 -0.49 -1.70 6.17
C ASP A 476 -1.20 -3.04 5.99
N PRO A 477 -2.54 -3.07 5.84
CA PRO A 477 -3.24 -4.29 5.52
C PRO A 477 -2.70 -4.83 4.19
N GLU A 478 -2.38 -6.12 4.16
CA GLU A 478 -1.87 -6.77 2.96
C GLU A 478 -2.84 -6.50 1.80
N PRO A 479 -2.37 -6.06 0.62
CA PRO A 479 -3.23 -5.91 -0.54
C PRO A 479 -3.79 -7.30 -0.89
N ALA A 480 -5.08 -7.50 -0.61
CA ALA A 480 -5.78 -8.76 -0.83
C ALA A 480 -5.53 -9.26 -2.25
N ARG A 481 -4.65 -10.26 -2.38
CA ARG A 481 -4.60 -11.07 -3.60
C ARG A 481 -5.77 -12.04 -3.51
N PRO A 482 -6.60 -12.17 -4.56
CA PRO A 482 -7.71 -13.11 -4.54
C PRO A 482 -7.15 -14.51 -4.26
N ALA A 483 -7.67 -15.12 -3.19
CA ALA A 483 -7.31 -16.45 -2.75
C ALA A 483 -7.38 -17.41 -3.94
N ARG A 484 -6.27 -18.12 -4.20
CA ARG A 484 -6.31 -19.26 -5.11
C ARG A 484 -7.03 -20.38 -4.36
N HIS A 485 -8.28 -20.65 -4.71
CA HIS A 485 -8.95 -21.86 -4.25
C HIS A 485 -8.09 -23.09 -4.58
N PRO A 486 -7.84 -23.99 -3.62
CA PRO A 486 -7.22 -25.27 -3.91
C PRO A 486 -8.11 -26.04 -4.88
N ARG A 487 -7.55 -26.43 -6.02
CA ARG A 487 -8.25 -27.29 -6.98
C ARG A 487 -8.37 -28.68 -6.37
N THR A 488 -9.58 -29.05 -5.97
CA THR A 488 -9.97 -30.46 -5.88
C THR A 488 -9.80 -31.07 -7.27
N THR A 489 -8.84 -31.97 -7.40
CA THR A 489 -8.64 -32.82 -8.57
C THR A 489 -9.79 -33.82 -8.64
N ALA A 490 -10.90 -33.43 -9.25
CA ALA A 490 -11.90 -34.38 -9.71
C ALA A 490 -11.33 -35.13 -10.92
N HIS A 491 -10.94 -36.38 -10.71
CA HIS A 491 -10.65 -37.33 -11.78
C HIS A 491 -11.85 -37.37 -12.74
N ARG A 492 -11.64 -36.92 -13.97
CA ARG A 492 -12.59 -37.10 -15.07
C ARG A 492 -12.27 -38.45 -15.72
N PRO A 493 -13.18 -39.45 -15.71
CA PRO A 493 -12.92 -40.73 -16.37
C PRO A 493 -12.88 -40.52 -17.89
N PRO A 494 -12.09 -41.32 -18.63
CA PRO A 494 -11.93 -41.15 -20.07
C PRO A 494 -13.23 -41.51 -20.80
N ALA A 495 -13.59 -40.67 -21.77
CA ALA A 495 -14.74 -40.87 -22.64
C ALA A 495 -14.55 -42.12 -23.51
N ARG A 496 -15.42 -43.12 -23.31
CA ARG A 496 -15.54 -44.28 -24.22
C ARG A 496 -15.99 -43.80 -25.59
N ARG A 497 -15.11 -43.96 -26.59
CA ARG A 497 -15.45 -43.85 -28.01
C ARG A 497 -16.46 -44.95 -28.37
N SER A 498 -17.62 -44.54 -28.88
CA SER A 498 -18.61 -45.41 -29.49
C SER A 498 -18.08 -46.00 -30.80
N ARG A 499 -17.87 -47.32 -30.85
CA ARG A 499 -17.82 -48.09 -32.10
C ARG A 499 -19.10 -48.91 -32.19
N ARG A 500 -19.88 -48.69 -33.25
CA ARG A 500 -20.98 -49.54 -33.69
C ARG A 500 -20.41 -50.78 -34.39
N HIS A 501 -20.88 -51.97 -34.03
CA HIS A 501 -21.31 -53.07 -34.93
C HIS A 501 -21.83 -54.24 -34.07
N ARG A 502 -23.14 -54.53 -34.16
CA ARG A 502 -23.74 -55.73 -34.81
C ARG A 502 -23.37 -57.08 -34.16
N ARG A 503 -24.27 -57.67 -33.35
CA ARG A 503 -25.23 -58.74 -33.71
C ARG A 503 -25.80 -59.47 -32.47
N ARG A 504 -27.13 -59.70 -32.55
CA ARG A 504 -27.93 -60.87 -32.16
C ARG A 504 -28.09 -61.33 -30.68
N SER A 505 -29.37 -61.30 -30.29
CA SER A 505 -30.18 -62.37 -29.69
C SER A 505 -30.02 -62.72 -28.20
N ALA A 506 -31.03 -62.39 -27.38
CA ALA A 506 -31.99 -63.31 -26.75
C ALA A 506 -32.74 -62.62 -25.59
N ALA A 507 -34.03 -62.96 -25.43
CA ALA A 507 -35.01 -62.39 -24.49
C ALA A 507 -35.12 -63.25 -23.19
N PRO A 508 -36.18 -63.16 -22.35
CA PRO A 508 -36.64 -62.05 -21.49
C PRO A 508 -37.02 -62.48 -20.05
N GLY A 509 -37.42 -61.51 -19.20
CA GLY A 509 -38.25 -61.70 -18.00
C GLY A 509 -37.89 -60.73 -16.86
N GLY A 510 -38.77 -60.03 -16.14
CA GLY A 510 -40.22 -59.95 -16.15
C GLY A 510 -40.72 -58.91 -15.12
N ARG A 511 -41.98 -58.50 -15.30
CA ARG A 511 -43.00 -58.02 -14.32
C ARG A 511 -42.80 -56.70 -13.54
N LEU A 512 -43.47 -55.67 -14.06
CA LEU A 512 -44.53 -54.85 -13.43
C LEU A 512 -44.78 -54.96 -11.90
N ARG A 513 -44.85 -53.79 -11.23
CA ARG A 513 -46.09 -53.35 -10.56
C ARG A 513 -46.15 -51.84 -10.30
N ILE A 514 -47.31 -51.29 -10.66
CA ILE A 514 -47.81 -49.92 -10.49
C ILE A 514 -48.56 -49.83 -9.15
N GLN A 515 -48.59 -48.65 -8.53
CA GLN A 515 -49.72 -47.97 -7.84
C GLN A 515 -49.20 -47.09 -6.69
N ARG A 516 -49.80 -45.96 -6.29
CA ARG A 516 -50.74 -44.98 -6.83
C ARG A 516 -50.74 -43.83 -5.81
N ARG A 517 -50.95 -42.60 -6.31
CA ARG A 517 -51.22 -41.36 -5.54
C ARG A 517 -52.54 -41.43 -4.75
N ARG A 518 -52.67 -40.64 -3.66
CA ARG A 518 -53.81 -39.79 -3.22
C ARG A 518 -53.34 -38.88 -2.06
N ARG A 519 -53.31 -37.54 -2.19
CA ARG A 519 -54.36 -36.48 -1.99
C ARG A 519 -54.56 -36.05 -0.51
N HIS A 520 -54.07 -34.82 -0.19
CA HIS A 520 -54.65 -33.62 0.52
C HIS A 520 -55.90 -33.73 1.45
N PRO A 521 -56.32 -32.67 2.20
CA PRO A 521 -55.64 -31.53 2.90
C PRO A 521 -56.31 -31.24 4.30
N LEU A 522 -56.05 -30.06 4.90
CA LEU A 522 -56.84 -29.23 5.89
C LEU A 522 -55.87 -28.59 6.88
N GLY A 523 -55.97 -27.35 7.38
CA GLY A 523 -56.95 -26.27 7.26
C GLY A 523 -56.40 -25.02 8.00
N ARG A 524 -56.81 -23.83 7.54
CA ARG A 524 -56.48 -22.50 8.10
C ARG A 524 -57.54 -22.05 9.12
N GLN A 525 -57.20 -20.95 9.82
CA GLN A 525 -58.03 -19.83 10.35
C GLN A 525 -57.97 -19.71 11.89
N ARG A 526 -57.92 -18.54 12.56
CA ARG A 526 -58.31 -17.15 12.21
C ARG A 526 -57.85 -16.10 13.28
N THR A 527 -57.50 -14.89 12.80
CA THR A 527 -57.82 -13.49 13.25
C THR A 527 -57.60 -12.87 14.65
N ARG A 528 -57.02 -11.65 14.66
CA ARG A 528 -57.59 -10.33 15.12
C ARG A 528 -56.55 -9.21 14.85
N THR A 529 -56.72 -8.25 13.92
CA THR A 529 -57.40 -6.93 13.93
C THR A 529 -57.09 -5.97 15.10
N TYR A 530 -56.41 -4.86 14.80
CA TYR A 530 -56.86 -3.49 15.13
C TYR A 530 -56.34 -2.48 14.10
N ARG A 531 -57.07 -1.37 13.93
CA ARG A 531 -57.13 -0.46 12.78
C ARG A 531 -56.89 0.98 13.27
N ARG A 532 -56.57 1.86 12.30
CA ARG A 532 -56.80 3.33 12.22
C ARG A 532 -55.71 4.25 12.82
N THR A 533 -55.32 5.39 12.23
CA THR A 533 -55.72 6.13 11.00
C THR A 533 -54.80 7.34 10.77
N SER A 534 -54.60 7.69 9.48
CA SER A 534 -54.53 9.02 8.80
C SER A 534 -53.67 10.16 9.39
N GLY A 535 -52.99 11.00 8.60
CA GLY A 535 -53.00 11.26 7.16
C GLY A 535 -52.23 12.55 6.82
N GLY A 536 -52.15 12.90 5.53
CA GLY A 536 -51.80 14.25 5.05
C GLY A 536 -50.59 14.35 4.10
N SER A 537 -50.87 14.46 2.80
CA SER A 537 -49.93 14.91 1.73
C SER A 537 -50.20 16.40 1.39
N PRO A 538 -49.58 16.98 0.32
CA PRO A 538 -48.29 17.68 0.19
C PRO A 538 -48.49 19.21 -0.08
N PRO A 539 -47.49 20.02 -0.53
CA PRO A 539 -47.28 20.21 -1.98
C PRO A 539 -45.83 20.57 -2.44
N ARG A 540 -45.73 20.99 -3.70
CA ARG A 540 -44.60 21.09 -4.66
C ARG A 540 -43.79 22.41 -4.66
N ALA A 541 -42.51 22.26 -5.03
CA ALA A 541 -41.71 22.96 -6.07
C ALA A 541 -41.08 24.38 -5.91
N ILE A 542 -39.90 24.47 -6.58
CA ILE A 542 -39.19 25.57 -7.27
C ILE A 542 -37.83 26.04 -6.68
N ALA A 543 -36.78 25.55 -7.36
CA ALA A 543 -35.46 26.09 -7.78
C ALA A 543 -34.88 27.44 -7.26
N VAL A 544 -33.54 27.48 -7.05
CA VAL A 544 -32.50 28.16 -7.88
C VAL A 544 -31.17 28.41 -7.10
N SER A 545 -30.05 27.98 -7.70
CA SER A 545 -28.66 28.53 -7.72
C SER A 545 -27.87 28.91 -6.44
N SER A 546 -26.70 28.29 -6.20
CA SER A 546 -25.39 28.85 -6.61
C SER A 546 -24.15 28.18 -5.93
N ALA A 547 -23.18 27.84 -6.79
CA ALA A 547 -21.72 27.80 -6.67
C ALA A 547 -20.98 27.84 -5.30
N ARG A 548 -20.19 26.79 -5.02
CA ARG A 548 -18.70 26.77 -5.11
C ARG A 548 -18.15 25.46 -4.49
N GLY A 549 -17.64 24.58 -5.34
CA GLY A 549 -16.94 23.36 -4.93
C GLY A 549 -15.51 23.66 -4.44
N ARG A 550 -15.18 23.19 -3.23
CA ARG A 550 -13.81 22.89 -2.83
C ARG A 550 -13.61 21.38 -2.93
N ASN A 551 -12.53 20.99 -3.59
CA ASN A 551 -12.04 19.62 -3.68
C ASN A 551 -11.59 19.14 -2.30
N GLU A 552 -12.37 18.27 -1.65
CA GLU A 552 -11.90 17.45 -0.54
C GLU A 552 -11.53 16.05 -1.06
N PHE A 553 -10.25 15.71 -0.88
CA PHE A 553 -9.74 14.34 -1.01
C PHE A 553 -10.30 13.47 0.13
N PRO A 554 -10.65 12.20 -0.11
CA PRO A 554 -11.30 11.38 0.90
C PRO A 554 -10.33 10.99 2.01
N ALA A 555 -10.77 11.26 3.25
CA ALA A 555 -10.17 10.86 4.50
C ALA A 555 -9.99 9.33 4.58
N VAL A 556 -8.77 8.92 4.95
CA VAL A 556 -8.43 7.55 5.31
C VAL A 556 -8.99 7.26 6.70
N VAL A 557 -9.73 6.15 6.79
CA VAL A 557 -10.41 5.64 7.98
C VAL A 557 -9.38 5.28 9.06
N GLY A 558 -9.23 6.17 10.04
CA GLY A 558 -8.67 5.84 11.35
C GLY A 558 -9.81 5.43 12.28
N LEU A 559 -9.72 4.23 12.85
CA LEU A 559 -10.60 3.75 13.91
C LEU A 559 -10.62 4.76 15.06
N ARG A 560 -11.65 5.60 15.12
CA ARG A 560 -12.04 6.36 16.30
C ARG A 560 -13.02 5.50 17.08
N PHE A 561 -12.62 5.08 18.28
CA PHE A 561 -13.57 4.67 19.31
C PHE A 561 -14.24 5.94 19.82
N ALA A 562 -15.52 6.11 19.49
CA ALA A 562 -16.40 7.10 20.10
C ALA A 562 -17.21 6.38 21.17
N GLY A 563 -17.12 6.85 22.42
CA GLY A 563 -18.06 6.54 23.48
C GLY A 563 -19.11 7.64 23.54
N ASP A 564 -20.33 7.24 23.88
CA ASP A 564 -21.19 8.03 24.76
C ASP A 564 -20.70 7.88 26.20
#